data_AF-A0A2N6CBS9-F1
#
_entry.id   AF-A0A2N6CBS9-F1
#
_cell.length_a   1.000
_cell.length_b   1.000
_cell.length_c   1.000
_cell.angle_alpha   90.00
_cell.angle_beta   90.00
_cell.angle_gamma   90.00
#
_symmetry.space_group_name_H-M   'P 1'
#
loop_
_entity.id
_entity.type
_entity.pdbx_description
1 polymer ?
#
loop_
_entity_poly.entity_id
_entity_poly.type
_entity_poly.pdbx_seq_one_letter_code
_entity_poly.pdbx_strand_id
1 'polypeptide(L)'
;MIVKTHDTFNRMNGVLTLLAAFFALFLLAGCAGGNYGKLDRDRDLDNMFLNYEVLPDHRYYITGGYDWPSAILAIHKDYELENSGNLWVGVPNVNSAQMRKWIENIAPDANYRYSGRYFAAYILDTTGKRVGAWFAIENYTTVKFLEGNKIQVYPPQQYQNLNFRRGGMFQDGI
;
A
#
# COMPACT_ATOMS: atom_id res chain seq x y z
N MET A 1 49.97 -50.42 -7.70
CA MET A 1 48.55 -50.24 -7.33
C MET A 1 48.30 -48.78 -6.97
N ILE A 2 48.25 -47.86 -7.93
CA ILE A 2 48.03 -46.40 -7.70
C ILE A 2 47.32 -45.81 -8.94
N VAL A 3 46.03 -46.11 -9.13
CA VAL A 3 45.24 -45.50 -10.23
C VAL A 3 43.85 -45.04 -9.77
N LYS A 4 43.38 -45.46 -8.58
CA LYS A 4 41.99 -45.25 -8.15
C LYS A 4 41.70 -43.85 -7.56
N THR A 5 42.73 -43.07 -7.24
CA THR A 5 42.61 -41.81 -6.48
C THR A 5 42.39 -40.57 -7.34
N HIS A 6 42.82 -40.58 -8.61
CA HIS A 6 42.70 -39.43 -9.51
C HIS A 6 41.26 -39.21 -10.01
N ASP A 7 40.53 -40.29 -10.31
CA ASP A 7 39.14 -40.23 -10.76
C ASP A 7 38.15 -39.82 -9.67
N THR A 8 38.41 -40.21 -8.41
CA THR A 8 37.57 -39.81 -7.28
C THR A 8 37.68 -38.33 -6.96
N PHE A 9 38.86 -37.72 -7.18
CA PHE A 9 39.11 -36.30 -6.94
C PHE A 9 38.36 -35.41 -7.95
N ASN A 10 38.39 -35.76 -9.23
CA ASN A 10 37.63 -35.03 -10.27
C ASN A 10 36.11 -35.20 -10.10
N ARG A 11 35.65 -36.40 -9.69
CA ARG A 11 34.22 -36.62 -9.38
C ARG A 11 33.77 -35.83 -8.15
N MET A 12 34.58 -35.75 -7.09
CA MET A 12 34.29 -34.93 -5.91
C MET A 12 34.25 -33.43 -6.22
N ASN A 13 35.18 -32.93 -7.05
CA ASN A 13 35.18 -31.53 -7.49
C ASN A 13 33.95 -31.20 -8.37
N GLY A 14 33.52 -32.11 -9.24
CA GLY A 14 32.28 -31.96 -10.00
C GLY A 14 31.04 -31.89 -9.12
N VAL A 15 30.95 -32.73 -8.08
CA VAL A 15 29.83 -32.73 -7.11
C VAL A 15 29.84 -31.46 -6.25
N LEU A 16 31.02 -31.00 -5.80
CA LEU A 16 31.18 -29.74 -5.06
C LEU A 16 30.78 -28.53 -5.89
N THR A 17 31.09 -28.53 -7.20
CA THR A 17 30.73 -27.44 -8.12
C THR A 17 29.22 -27.41 -8.36
N LEU A 18 28.58 -28.57 -8.50
CA LEU A 18 27.11 -28.70 -8.61
C LEU A 18 26.40 -28.23 -7.33
N LEU A 19 26.89 -28.61 -6.16
CA LEU A 19 26.34 -28.16 -4.87
C LEU A 19 26.47 -26.64 -4.70
N ALA A 20 27.62 -26.07 -5.06
CA ALA A 20 27.83 -24.63 -5.00
C ALA A 20 26.90 -23.86 -5.96
N ALA A 21 26.69 -24.38 -7.18
CA ALA A 21 25.76 -23.80 -8.13
C ALA A 21 24.30 -23.86 -7.64
N PHE A 22 23.91 -24.98 -7.02
CA PHE A 22 22.58 -25.15 -6.44
C PHE A 22 22.35 -24.21 -5.25
N PHE A 23 23.36 -24.03 -4.39
CA PHE A 23 23.30 -23.10 -3.27
C PHE A 23 23.21 -21.64 -3.74
N ALA A 24 23.94 -21.26 -4.81
CA ALA A 24 23.83 -19.93 -5.42
C ALA A 24 22.44 -19.66 -6.01
N LEU A 25 21.78 -20.67 -6.59
CA LEU A 25 20.39 -20.59 -7.05
C LEU A 25 19.39 -20.36 -5.90
N PHE A 26 19.59 -21.00 -4.74
CA PHE A 26 18.77 -20.76 -3.55
C PHE A 26 18.95 -19.36 -2.96
N LEU A 27 20.16 -18.80 -3.00
CA LEU A 27 20.42 -17.44 -2.53
C LEU A 27 19.72 -16.37 -3.39
N LEU A 28 19.52 -16.64 -4.68
CA LEU A 28 18.81 -15.73 -5.60
C LEU A 28 17.27 -15.76 -5.41
N ALA A 29 16.72 -16.83 -4.83
CA ALA A 29 15.29 -16.94 -4.55
C ALA A 29 14.80 -16.03 -3.40
N GLY A 30 15.72 -15.47 -2.59
CA GLY A 30 15.40 -14.60 -1.47
C GLY A 30 15.09 -13.15 -1.83
N CYS A 31 15.34 -12.70 -3.07
CA CYS A 31 15.19 -11.28 -3.45
C CYS A 31 13.77 -10.86 -3.86
N ALA A 32 12.80 -11.79 -3.96
CA ALA A 32 11.44 -11.48 -4.40
C ALA A 32 10.40 -11.33 -3.26
N GLY A 33 10.81 -11.49 -2.00
CA GLY A 33 9.90 -11.73 -0.86
C GLY A 33 9.30 -10.50 -0.17
N GLY A 34 8.99 -9.43 -0.89
CA GLY A 34 8.31 -8.26 -0.30
C GLY A 34 6.80 -8.31 -0.50
N ASN A 35 6.00 -8.42 0.58
CA ASN A 35 4.54 -8.30 0.50
C ASN A 35 4.11 -6.82 0.46
N TYR A 36 4.60 -6.07 -0.53
CA TYR A 36 4.30 -4.66 -0.71
C TYR A 36 3.34 -4.45 -1.87
N GLY A 37 2.37 -3.55 -1.65
CA GLY A 37 1.49 -3.07 -2.70
C GLY A 37 2.13 -1.96 -3.53
N LYS A 38 1.45 -1.60 -4.61
CA LYS A 38 1.82 -0.49 -5.47
C LYS A 38 0.65 0.49 -5.60
N LEU A 39 0.96 1.78 -5.68
CA LEU A 39 0.02 2.77 -6.18
C LEU A 39 0.10 2.85 -7.70
N ASP A 40 -1.04 2.74 -8.37
CA ASP A 40 -1.16 2.82 -9.81
C ASP A 40 -2.08 3.98 -10.20
N ARG A 41 -1.50 4.99 -10.87
CA ARG A 41 -2.28 6.13 -11.37
C ARG A 41 -3.15 5.70 -12.51
N ASP A 42 -4.40 6.11 -12.45
CA ASP A 42 -5.41 5.74 -13.44
C ASP A 42 -6.33 6.94 -13.68
N ARG A 43 -6.48 7.29 -14.96
CA ARG A 43 -7.25 8.46 -15.38
C ARG A 43 -8.74 8.29 -15.10
N ASP A 44 -9.26 7.07 -15.18
CA ASP A 44 -10.67 6.82 -14.91
C ASP A 44 -10.94 6.99 -13.41
N LEU A 45 -10.02 6.54 -12.56
CA LEU A 45 -10.12 6.80 -11.12
C LEU A 45 -10.09 8.30 -10.82
N ASP A 46 -9.18 9.05 -11.43
CA ASP A 46 -9.16 10.51 -11.31
C ASP A 46 -10.55 11.09 -11.68
N ASN A 47 -11.11 10.71 -12.83
CA ASN A 47 -12.43 11.18 -13.27
C ASN A 47 -13.56 10.83 -12.28
N MET A 48 -13.54 9.62 -11.70
CA MET A 48 -14.51 9.22 -10.68
C MET A 48 -14.44 10.14 -9.45
N PHE A 49 -13.24 10.43 -8.94
CA PHE A 49 -13.05 11.38 -7.84
C PHE A 49 -13.46 12.82 -8.27
N LEU A 50 -13.17 13.24 -9.50
CA LEU A 50 -13.60 14.56 -10.03
C LEU A 50 -15.12 14.74 -10.09
N ASN A 51 -15.84 13.63 -10.24
CA ASN A 51 -17.30 13.55 -10.23
C ASN A 51 -17.86 13.24 -8.83
N TYR A 52 -17.00 13.18 -7.81
CA TYR A 52 -17.37 12.90 -6.43
C TYR A 52 -18.05 11.53 -6.26
N GLU A 53 -17.64 10.56 -7.07
CA GLU A 53 -18.16 9.20 -7.05
C GLU A 53 -17.65 8.43 -5.83
N VAL A 54 -18.51 7.52 -5.34
CA VAL A 54 -18.16 6.58 -4.26
C VAL A 54 -17.99 5.21 -4.91
N LEU A 55 -16.81 4.62 -4.73
CA LEU A 55 -16.49 3.29 -5.22
C LEU A 55 -17.39 2.26 -4.55
N PRO A 56 -18.10 1.42 -5.34
CA PRO A 56 -18.93 0.36 -4.79
C PRO A 56 -18.05 -0.67 -4.08
N ASP A 57 -18.60 -1.35 -3.06
CA ASP A 57 -17.90 -2.43 -2.35
C ASP A 57 -16.61 -2.01 -1.60
N HIS A 58 -16.47 -0.73 -1.25
CA HIS A 58 -15.33 -0.23 -0.47
C HIS A 58 -15.74 0.27 0.91
N ARG A 59 -14.88 0.00 1.90
CA ARG A 59 -14.88 0.67 3.20
C ARG A 59 -14.01 1.92 3.11
N TYR A 60 -14.52 3.02 3.64
CA TYR A 60 -13.86 4.31 3.59
C TYR A 60 -13.22 4.68 4.91
N TYR A 61 -12.04 5.28 4.80
CA TYR A 61 -11.27 5.79 5.89
C TYR A 61 -10.67 7.14 5.53
N ILE A 62 -10.42 7.96 6.55
CA ILE A 62 -9.76 9.26 6.41
C ILE A 62 -8.66 9.42 7.47
N THR A 63 -7.74 10.34 7.23
CA THR A 63 -6.79 10.85 8.23
C THR A 63 -6.84 12.37 8.26
N GLY A 64 -6.46 12.97 9.39
CA GLY A 64 -6.64 14.41 9.63
C GLY A 64 -7.98 14.69 10.32
N GLY A 65 -8.61 15.82 9.99
CA GLY A 65 -9.93 16.17 10.52
C GLY A 65 -11.06 15.55 9.71
N TYR A 66 -12.20 15.24 10.34
CA TYR A 66 -13.37 14.71 9.62
C TYR A 66 -13.84 15.62 8.50
N ASP A 67 -13.91 16.93 8.77
CA ASP A 67 -14.32 17.92 7.79
C ASP A 67 -13.21 18.32 6.83
N TRP A 68 -11.96 18.21 7.27
CA TRP A 68 -10.77 18.62 6.52
C TRP A 68 -9.74 17.48 6.53
N PRO A 69 -10.02 16.38 5.82
CA PRO A 69 -9.09 15.26 5.77
C PRO A 69 -7.86 15.66 4.95
N SER A 70 -6.77 14.94 5.17
CA SER A 70 -5.55 15.07 4.37
C SER A 70 -5.39 13.95 3.36
N ALA A 71 -6.05 12.82 3.60
CA ALA A 71 -6.17 11.75 2.63
C ALA A 71 -7.50 11.00 2.83
N ILE A 72 -8.00 10.46 1.73
CA ILE A 72 -9.10 9.51 1.69
C ILE A 72 -8.52 8.17 1.27
N LEU A 73 -8.91 7.12 1.98
CA LEU A 73 -8.55 5.74 1.70
C LEU A 73 -9.82 4.92 1.51
N ALA A 74 -9.93 4.25 0.38
CA ALA A 74 -10.98 3.27 0.11
C ALA A 74 -10.32 1.88 0.06
N ILE A 75 -10.80 0.92 0.83
CA ILE A 75 -10.32 -0.47 0.82
C ILE A 75 -11.48 -1.38 0.42
N HIS A 76 -11.26 -2.25 -0.58
CA HIS A 76 -12.26 -3.21 -1.02
C HIS A 76 -12.68 -4.11 0.15
N LYS A 77 -13.97 -4.44 0.25
CA LYS A 77 -14.57 -5.19 1.38
C LYS A 77 -13.94 -6.55 1.67
N ASP A 78 -13.30 -7.15 0.67
CA ASP A 78 -12.55 -8.41 0.79
C ASP A 78 -11.26 -8.27 1.61
N TYR A 79 -10.79 -7.05 1.87
CA TYR A 79 -9.55 -6.77 2.60
C TYR A 79 -9.83 -5.98 3.88
N GLU A 80 -9.14 -6.32 4.96
CA GLU A 80 -9.25 -5.65 6.24
C GLU A 80 -8.10 -4.67 6.44
N LEU A 81 -8.41 -3.42 6.77
CA LEU A 81 -7.38 -2.44 7.12
C LEU A 81 -6.79 -2.78 8.49
N GLU A 82 -5.50 -3.10 8.53
CA GLU A 82 -4.74 -3.20 9.78
C GLU A 82 -4.48 -1.78 10.31
N ASN A 83 -5.29 -1.38 11.29
CA ASN A 83 -5.33 -0.03 11.82
C ASN A 83 -5.06 0.04 13.34
N SER A 84 -4.33 -0.92 13.91
CA SER A 84 -3.91 -0.92 15.33
C SER A 84 -3.20 0.36 15.79
N GLY A 85 -2.57 1.10 14.86
CA GLY A 85 -1.93 2.39 15.15
C GLY A 85 -2.88 3.60 15.16
N ASN A 86 -4.20 3.41 15.00
CA ASN A 86 -5.21 4.47 14.89
C ASN A 86 -4.81 5.56 13.87
N LEU A 87 -4.21 5.13 12.76
CA LEU A 87 -3.74 6.04 11.70
C LEU A 87 -4.88 6.53 10.81
N TRP A 88 -5.98 5.79 10.82
CA TRP A 88 -7.15 6.03 10.00
C TRP A 88 -8.42 6.03 10.84
N VAL A 89 -9.38 6.87 10.46
CA VAL A 89 -10.72 6.89 11.03
C VAL A 89 -11.67 6.30 9.99
N GLY A 90 -12.36 5.21 10.33
CA GLY A 90 -13.36 4.60 9.47
C GLY A 90 -14.62 5.45 9.42
N VAL A 91 -15.17 5.64 8.21
CA VAL A 91 -16.38 6.44 8.00
C VAL A 91 -17.44 5.59 7.31
N PRO A 92 -18.56 5.27 7.98
CA PRO A 92 -19.64 4.51 7.38
C PRO A 92 -20.47 5.39 6.43
N ASN A 93 -21.16 4.75 5.47
CA ASN A 93 -22.18 5.38 4.62
C ASN A 93 -21.72 6.65 3.88
N VAL A 94 -20.46 6.67 3.42
CA VAL A 94 -19.95 7.77 2.59
C VAL A 94 -20.80 7.90 1.33
N ASN A 95 -21.26 9.12 1.05
CA ASN A 95 -22.04 9.45 -0.12
C ASN A 95 -21.34 10.52 -0.95
N SER A 96 -21.89 10.83 -2.12
CA SER A 96 -21.29 11.81 -3.05
C SER A 96 -21.16 13.21 -2.45
N ALA A 97 -22.08 13.64 -1.58
CA ALA A 97 -21.97 14.95 -0.91
C ALA A 97 -20.79 15.01 0.07
N GLN A 98 -20.58 13.94 0.84
CA GLN A 98 -19.42 13.83 1.73
C GLN A 98 -18.12 13.72 0.95
N MET A 99 -18.11 12.93 -0.13
CA MET A 99 -16.98 12.82 -1.05
C MET A 99 -16.60 14.18 -1.62
N ARG A 100 -17.59 14.94 -2.08
CA ARG A 100 -17.41 16.31 -2.58
C ARG A 100 -16.73 17.20 -1.54
N LYS A 101 -17.25 17.22 -0.30
CA LYS A 101 -16.67 18.01 0.79
C LYS A 101 -15.19 17.66 1.01
N TRP A 102 -14.86 16.38 1.07
CA TRP A 102 -13.48 15.95 1.29
C TRP A 102 -12.55 16.30 0.14
N ILE A 103 -12.97 16.06 -1.10
CA ILE A 103 -12.14 16.34 -2.29
C ILE A 103 -11.92 17.84 -2.45
N GLU A 104 -12.95 18.68 -2.29
CA GLU A 104 -12.82 20.14 -2.37
C GLU A 104 -11.91 20.69 -1.25
N ASN A 105 -11.84 20.01 -0.10
CA ASN A 105 -10.98 20.42 1.02
C ASN A 105 -9.53 19.95 0.89
N ILE A 106 -9.30 18.74 0.36
CA ILE A 106 -7.96 18.24 0.04
C ILE A 106 -7.38 19.02 -1.14
N ALA A 107 -8.20 19.26 -2.17
CA ALA A 107 -7.84 19.88 -3.43
C ALA A 107 -8.65 21.16 -3.73
N PRO A 108 -8.44 22.24 -2.97
CA PRO A 108 -9.25 23.47 -3.06
C PRO A 108 -9.01 24.27 -4.33
N ASP A 109 -7.89 24.06 -5.02
CA ASP A 109 -7.57 24.78 -6.26
C ASP A 109 -8.57 24.39 -7.35
N ALA A 110 -9.38 25.31 -7.88
CA ALA A 110 -10.34 25.01 -8.97
C ALA A 110 -9.70 24.32 -10.21
N ASN A 111 -8.39 24.53 -10.41
CA ASN A 111 -7.57 23.93 -11.46
C ASN A 111 -6.87 22.63 -11.04
N TYR A 112 -7.19 22.04 -9.89
CA TYR A 112 -6.57 20.79 -9.44
C TYR A 112 -6.74 19.67 -10.47
N ARG A 113 -7.86 19.71 -11.21
CA ARG A 113 -8.16 18.86 -12.36
C ARG A 113 -7.07 18.83 -13.44
N TYR A 114 -6.23 19.87 -13.50
CA TYR A 114 -5.15 20.04 -14.47
C TYR A 114 -3.77 20.26 -13.84
N SER A 115 -3.69 20.40 -12.51
CA SER A 115 -2.45 20.81 -11.84
C SER A 115 -1.46 19.67 -11.63
N GLY A 116 -1.91 18.41 -11.72
CA GLY A 116 -1.10 17.23 -11.40
C GLY A 116 -0.64 17.14 -9.93
N ARG A 117 -1.02 18.13 -9.09
CA ARG A 117 -0.60 18.29 -7.68
C ARG A 117 -1.31 17.33 -6.74
N TYR A 118 -2.38 16.68 -7.20
CA TYR A 118 -3.19 15.75 -6.41
C TYR A 118 -3.17 14.39 -7.07
N PHE A 119 -3.37 13.36 -6.27
CA PHE A 119 -3.09 12.00 -6.66
C PHE A 119 -4.23 11.09 -6.24
N ALA A 120 -5.09 10.71 -7.19
CA ALA A 120 -5.84 9.47 -7.07
C ALA A 120 -4.98 8.31 -7.61
N ALA A 121 -5.01 7.17 -6.93
CA ALA A 121 -4.44 5.95 -7.46
C ALA A 121 -5.15 4.72 -6.92
N TYR A 122 -5.21 3.68 -7.74
CA TYR A 122 -5.56 2.36 -7.26
C TYR A 122 -4.43 1.82 -6.39
N ILE A 123 -4.82 1.12 -5.34
CA ILE A 123 -3.91 0.28 -4.57
C ILE A 123 -3.95 -1.10 -5.21
N LEU A 124 -2.80 -1.54 -5.71
CA LEU A 124 -2.62 -2.87 -6.27
C LEU A 124 -1.97 -3.79 -5.22
N ASP A 125 -2.46 -5.02 -5.15
CA ASP A 125 -1.77 -6.07 -4.40
C ASP A 125 -0.55 -6.62 -5.15
N THR A 126 0.14 -7.58 -4.53
CA THR A 126 1.35 -8.21 -5.08
C THR A 126 1.10 -8.98 -6.38
N THR A 127 -0.17 -9.28 -6.71
CA THR A 127 -0.59 -9.94 -7.96
C THR A 127 -1.04 -8.94 -9.03
N GLY A 128 -1.14 -7.66 -8.69
CA GLY A 128 -1.66 -6.60 -9.57
C GLY A 128 -3.17 -6.41 -9.48
N LYS A 129 -3.88 -7.09 -8.57
CA LYS A 129 -5.31 -6.87 -8.37
C LYS A 129 -5.55 -5.51 -7.72
N ARG A 130 -6.56 -4.77 -8.19
CA ARG A 130 -7.04 -3.53 -7.55
C ARG A 130 -7.79 -3.89 -6.27
N VAL A 131 -7.30 -3.40 -5.12
CA VAL A 131 -7.85 -3.73 -3.79
C VAL A 131 -8.25 -2.50 -2.99
N GLY A 132 -8.06 -1.31 -3.55
CA GLY A 132 -8.45 -0.07 -2.91
C GLY A 132 -8.11 1.15 -3.77
N ALA A 133 -8.34 2.32 -3.22
CA ALA A 133 -7.97 3.60 -3.81
C ALA A 133 -7.45 4.55 -2.74
N TRP A 134 -6.49 5.37 -3.14
CA TRP A 134 -5.88 6.42 -2.36
C TRP A 134 -6.17 7.76 -3.01
N PHE A 135 -6.53 8.77 -2.23
CA PHE A 135 -6.62 10.16 -2.68
C PHE A 135 -5.93 11.09 -1.68
N ALA A 136 -4.87 11.78 -2.11
CA ALA A 136 -4.16 12.79 -1.30
C ALA A 136 -3.39 13.77 -2.19
N ILE A 137 -2.75 14.76 -1.57
CA ILE A 137 -1.74 15.61 -2.22
C ILE A 137 -0.48 14.79 -2.52
N GLU A 138 -0.06 13.95 -1.57
CA GLU A 138 1.11 13.10 -1.69
C GLU A 138 0.86 11.95 -2.67
N ASN A 139 1.81 11.78 -3.60
CA ASN A 139 1.77 10.76 -4.65
C ASN A 139 2.42 9.43 -4.25
N TYR A 140 2.74 9.25 -2.98
CA TYR A 140 3.35 8.04 -2.45
C TYR A 140 2.79 7.70 -1.08
N THR A 141 2.72 6.41 -0.80
CA THR A 141 2.57 5.86 0.54
C THR A 141 3.14 4.44 0.56
N THR A 142 3.37 3.92 1.76
CA THR A 142 3.72 2.52 1.98
C THR A 142 2.45 1.69 2.12
N VAL A 143 2.32 0.67 1.28
CA VAL A 143 1.26 -0.35 1.35
C VAL A 143 1.91 -1.70 1.65
N LYS A 144 1.51 -2.34 2.74
CA LYS A 144 1.96 -3.68 3.13
C LYS A 144 0.78 -4.63 3.18
N PHE A 145 0.95 -5.82 2.62
CA PHE A 145 0.03 -6.93 2.80
C PHE A 145 0.56 -7.81 3.92
N LEU A 146 -0.29 -8.05 4.90
CA LEU A 146 0.02 -8.89 6.05
C LEU A 146 -0.60 -10.27 5.84
N GLU A 147 -0.41 -11.18 6.80
CA GLU A 147 -1.05 -12.49 6.74
C GLU A 147 -2.58 -12.37 6.61
N GLY A 148 -3.17 -13.28 5.85
CA GLY A 148 -4.59 -13.24 5.50
C GLY A 148 -4.92 -12.18 4.45
N ASN A 149 -6.08 -11.53 4.60
CA ASN A 149 -6.57 -10.45 3.74
C ASN A 149 -6.31 -9.05 4.34
N LYS A 150 -5.32 -8.94 5.23
CA LYS A 150 -5.00 -7.69 5.92
C LYS A 150 -4.09 -6.80 5.10
N ILE A 151 -4.44 -5.52 5.04
CA ILE A 151 -3.68 -4.48 4.37
C ILE A 151 -3.33 -3.38 5.36
N GLN A 152 -2.07 -2.97 5.42
CA GLN A 152 -1.62 -1.80 6.16
C GLN A 152 -1.22 -0.71 5.18
N VAL A 153 -1.90 0.44 5.26
CA VAL A 153 -1.61 1.61 4.44
C VAL A 153 -1.19 2.74 5.37
N TYR A 154 -0.05 3.37 5.11
CA TYR A 154 0.39 4.49 5.94
C TYR A 154 -0.29 5.80 5.47
N PRO A 155 -0.63 6.73 6.38
CA PRO A 155 -1.15 8.04 5.99
C PRO A 155 -0.01 8.91 5.42
N PRO A 156 -0.31 10.11 4.88
CA PRO A 156 0.72 11.05 4.46
C PRO A 156 1.76 11.34 5.55
N GLN A 157 3.01 11.58 5.16
CA GLN A 157 4.17 11.60 6.07
C GLN A 157 4.02 12.56 7.27
N GLN A 158 3.37 13.71 7.06
CA GLN A 158 3.09 14.68 8.12
C GLN A 158 2.27 14.11 9.29
N TYR A 159 1.38 13.13 9.05
CA TYR A 159 0.59 12.47 10.09
C TYR A 159 1.29 11.28 10.73
N GLN A 160 2.24 10.66 10.02
CA GLN A 160 3.08 9.62 10.62
C GLN A 160 3.89 10.21 11.78
N ASN A 161 4.54 11.35 11.56
CA ASN A 161 5.36 12.02 12.58
C ASN A 161 4.55 12.53 13.78
N LEU A 162 3.32 12.99 13.56
CA LEU A 162 2.42 13.43 14.63
C LEU A 162 2.04 12.25 15.53
N ASN A 163 1.73 11.08 14.96
CA ASN A 163 1.38 9.89 15.74
C ASN A 163 2.59 9.27 16.44
N PHE A 164 3.77 9.28 15.82
CA PHE A 164 5.03 8.87 16.49
C PHE A 164 5.39 9.78 17.67
N ARG A 165 5.09 11.08 17.58
CA ARG A 165 5.27 12.04 18.71
C ARG A 165 4.16 11.95 19.77
N ARG A 166 2.96 11.50 19.40
CA ARG A 166 1.78 11.37 20.26
C ARG A 166 1.48 9.93 20.69
N GLY A 167 2.48 9.07 20.85
CA GLY A 167 2.32 7.67 21.28
C GLY A 167 1.62 7.50 22.64
N GLY A 168 0.30 7.78 22.71
CA GLY A 168 -0.46 7.72 23.95
C GLY A 168 -1.84 8.40 24.03
N MET A 169 -2.38 9.12 23.03
CA MET A 169 -3.72 9.73 23.20
C MET A 169 -4.55 9.85 21.91
N PHE A 170 -5.24 8.77 21.55
CA PHE A 170 -6.60 8.82 21.00
C PHE A 170 -7.43 7.79 21.78
N GLN A 171 -7.46 7.97 23.09
CA GLN A 171 -8.51 7.46 23.96
C GLN A 171 -9.17 8.73 24.50
N ASP A 172 -10.40 8.97 24.06
CA ASP A 172 -11.42 9.86 24.62
C ASP A 172 -12.06 10.75 23.56
N GLY A 173 -13.37 10.55 23.36
CA GLY A 173 -14.26 11.55 22.78
C GLY A 173 -15.24 11.00 21.76
N ILE A 174 -16.45 10.71 22.26
CA ILE A 174 -17.71 10.51 21.53
C ILE A 174 -17.99 11.69 20.60
#